data_AF-L5N560-F1
#
_entry.id   AF-L5N560-F1
#
_cell.length_a   1.000
_cell.length_b   1.000
_cell.length_c   1.000
_cell.angle_alpha   90.00
_cell.angle_beta   90.00
_cell.angle_gamma   90.00
#
_symmetry.space_group_name_H-M   'P 1'
#
loop_
_entity.id
_entity.type
_entity.pdbx_description
1 polymer ?
#
loop_
_entity_poly.entity_id
_entity_poly.type
_entity_poly.pdbx_seq_one_letter_code
_entity_poly.pdbx_strand_id
1 'polypeptide(L)'
;MRPTITNLLGIEDDNPIQFGHDLLDEDRRQLMITRDGNFADEEYVGIQGACYDRETGETVENGACDTGFDAAQEELETSDSIIYGDLLRYLDETEMVNPEEEQEEAA
;
A
#
# COMPACT_ATOMS: atom_id res chain seq x y z
N MET A 1 -4.04 -4.96 4.38
CA MET A 1 -5.08 -5.78 5.04
C MET A 1 -5.74 -6.77 4.10
N ARG A 2 -6.31 -6.35 2.95
CA ARG A 2 -6.87 -7.27 1.93
C ARG A 2 -6.03 -8.54 1.70
N PRO A 3 -4.72 -8.46 1.34
CA PRO A 3 -3.89 -9.65 1.10
C PRO A 3 -3.95 -10.69 2.21
N THR A 4 -3.82 -10.26 3.47
CA THR A 4 -3.86 -11.14 4.63
C THR A 4 -5.18 -11.86 4.77
N ILE A 5 -6.30 -11.14 4.59
CA ILE A 5 -7.63 -11.75 4.72
C ILE A 5 -7.84 -12.74 3.56
N THR A 6 -7.50 -12.36 2.33
CA THR A 6 -7.66 -13.21 1.15
C THR A 6 -6.82 -14.49 1.27
N ASN A 7 -5.58 -14.40 1.73
CA ASN A 7 -4.72 -15.56 1.99
C ASN A 7 -5.29 -16.46 3.11
N LEU A 8 -5.77 -15.88 4.22
CA LEU A 8 -6.41 -16.64 5.31
C LEU A 8 -7.69 -17.37 4.87
N LEU A 9 -8.41 -16.81 3.90
CA LEU A 9 -9.60 -17.43 3.31
C LEU A 9 -9.26 -18.48 2.23
N GLY A 10 -7.99 -18.63 1.86
CA GLY A 10 -7.55 -19.53 0.79
C GLY A 10 -8.02 -19.08 -0.59
N ILE A 11 -8.24 -17.78 -0.79
CA ILE A 11 -8.60 -17.19 -2.08
C ILE A 11 -7.30 -16.81 -2.79
N GLU A 12 -7.16 -17.22 -4.04
CA GLU A 12 -6.10 -16.75 -4.93
C GLU A 12 -6.54 -15.41 -5.53
N ASP A 13 -5.81 -14.33 -5.22
CA ASP A 13 -6.07 -12.98 -5.77
C ASP A 13 -5.20 -12.77 -7.00
N ASP A 14 -5.77 -13.05 -8.17
CA ASP A 14 -5.09 -12.87 -9.45
C ASP A 14 -4.97 -11.39 -9.86
N ASN A 15 -5.55 -10.46 -9.08
CA ASN A 15 -5.48 -9.03 -9.39
C ASN A 15 -4.03 -8.53 -9.27
N PRO A 16 -3.41 -8.08 -10.37
CA PRO A 16 -2.02 -7.62 -10.33
C PRO A 16 -1.85 -6.31 -9.54
N ILE A 17 -2.94 -5.59 -9.26
CA ILE A 17 -2.90 -4.27 -8.64
C ILE A 17 -3.17 -4.37 -7.13
N GLN A 18 -2.08 -4.47 -6.38
CA GLN A 18 -2.09 -4.44 -4.92
C GLN A 18 -0.79 -3.87 -4.35
N PHE A 19 -0.92 -2.86 -3.50
CA PHE A 19 0.22 -2.27 -2.78
C PHE A 19 0.47 -2.90 -1.42
N GLY A 20 -0.60 -3.33 -0.74
CA GLY A 20 -0.49 -4.00 0.54
C GLY A 20 0.13 -5.39 0.43
N HIS A 21 0.84 -5.81 1.47
CA HIS A 21 1.38 -7.15 1.61
C HIS A 21 0.62 -7.95 2.66
N ASP A 22 0.71 -9.28 2.58
CA ASP A 22 0.24 -10.13 3.67
C ASP A 22 1.13 -9.93 4.91
N LEU A 23 0.52 -9.51 6.01
CA LEU A 23 1.15 -9.35 7.32
C LEU A 23 1.73 -10.65 7.90
N LEU A 24 1.23 -11.82 7.48
CA LEU A 24 1.70 -13.13 7.95
C LEU A 24 2.80 -13.73 7.06
N ASP A 25 3.12 -13.08 5.94
CA ASP A 25 4.23 -13.46 5.08
C ASP A 25 5.57 -13.06 5.75
N GLU A 26 6.50 -14.02 5.79
CA GLU A 26 7.84 -13.86 6.34
C GLU A 26 8.70 -12.95 5.46
N ASP A 27 8.44 -12.92 4.15
CA ASP A 27 9.17 -12.14 3.15
C ASP A 27 8.48 -10.79 2.84
N ARG A 28 7.51 -10.36 3.67
CA ARG A 28 6.78 -9.11 3.41
C ARG A 28 7.70 -7.90 3.45
N ARG A 29 7.41 -6.90 2.60
CA ARG A 29 8.00 -5.58 2.75
C ARG A 29 7.51 -4.92 4.03
N GLN A 30 8.41 -4.64 4.96
CA GLN A 30 8.12 -3.98 6.23
C GLN A 30 8.19 -2.46 6.09
N LEU A 31 7.30 -1.90 5.28
CA LEU A 31 7.17 -0.47 5.07
C LEU A 31 5.72 -0.04 5.29
N MET A 32 5.50 0.95 6.14
CA MET A 32 4.21 1.59 6.35
C MET A 32 4.29 3.03 5.86
N ILE A 33 3.37 3.43 5.00
CA ILE A 33 3.31 4.76 4.40
C ILE A 33 2.03 5.46 4.88
N THR A 34 2.14 6.71 5.31
CA THR A 34 0.98 7.57 5.57
C THR A 34 0.60 8.36 4.33
N ARG A 35 -0.62 8.90 4.29
CA ARG A 35 -1.10 9.66 3.13
C ARG A 35 -0.31 10.95 2.85
N ASP A 36 0.31 11.50 3.88
CA ASP A 36 1.13 12.71 3.77
C ASP A 36 2.58 12.42 3.29
N GLY A 37 2.88 11.17 2.93
CA GLY A 37 4.22 10.75 2.48
C GLY A 37 5.21 10.49 3.63
N ASN A 38 4.73 10.44 4.88
CA ASN A 38 5.54 9.94 5.98
C ASN A 38 5.65 8.42 5.88
N PHE A 39 6.70 7.84 6.44
CA PHE A 39 6.86 6.39 6.45
C PHE A 39 7.47 5.88 7.75
N ALA A 40 7.34 4.57 7.97
CA ALA A 40 8.06 3.82 8.99
C ALA A 40 8.46 2.45 8.43
N ASP A 41 9.72 2.07 8.60
CA ASP A 41 10.23 0.74 8.24
C ASP A 41 10.83 0.02 9.46
N GLU A 42 11.78 -0.89 9.27
CA GLU A 42 12.43 -1.63 10.36
C GLU A 42 13.47 -0.80 11.11
N GLU A 43 14.05 0.22 10.47
CA GLU A 43 15.20 0.97 10.96
C GLU A 43 14.82 2.42 11.28
N TYR A 44 13.98 3.03 10.45
CA TYR A 44 13.72 4.46 10.48
C TYR A 44 12.24 4.82 10.45
N VAL A 45 11.96 6.03 10.95
CA VAL A 45 10.67 6.71 10.80
C VAL A 45 10.93 8.07 10.17
N GLY A 46 10.33 8.31 9.00
CA GLY A 46 10.41 9.58 8.28
C GLY A 46 9.15 10.39 8.47
N ILE A 47 9.25 11.60 9.04
CA ILE A 47 8.12 12.51 9.27
C ILE A 47 8.45 13.90 8.75
N GLN A 48 7.70 14.38 7.76
CA GLN A 48 7.82 15.73 7.19
C GLN A 48 9.27 16.11 6.81
N GLY A 49 10.00 15.15 6.23
CA GLY A 49 11.41 15.32 5.84
C GLY A 49 12.44 15.16 6.96
N ALA A 50 12.02 15.03 8.22
CA ALA A 50 12.91 14.65 9.32
C ALA A 50 12.99 13.12 9.43
N CYS A 51 14.18 12.62 9.79
CA CYS A 51 14.45 11.20 9.92
C CYS A 51 14.76 10.85 11.37
N TYR A 52 14.17 9.77 11.86
CA TYR A 52 14.34 9.28 13.23
C TYR A 52 14.73 7.81 13.22
N ASP A 53 15.65 7.44 14.10
CA ASP A 53 15.89 6.04 14.43
C ASP A 53 14.65 5.46 15.11
N ARG A 54 14.17 4.31 14.62
CA ARG A 54 12.88 3.76 15.07
C ARG A 54 12.92 3.24 16.50
N GLU A 55 14.06 2.71 16.94
CA GLU A 55 14.19 2.10 18.27
C GLU A 55 14.32 3.16 19.36
N THR A 56 15.13 4.18 19.11
CA THR A 56 15.49 5.22 20.09
C THR A 56 14.62 6.47 19.98
N GLY A 57 14.07 6.75 18.80
CA GLY A 57 13.35 7.99 18.49
C GLY A 57 14.25 9.21 18.33
N GLU A 58 15.57 9.03 18.32
CA GLU A 58 16.53 10.11 18.11
C GLU A 58 16.61 10.50 16.62
N THR A 59 16.86 11.78 16.36
CA THR A 59 17.06 12.26 14.99
C THR A 59 18.38 11.73 14.42
N VAL A 60 18.34 11.23 13.20
CA VAL A 60 19.51 10.74 12.47
C VAL A 60 19.94 11.72 11.38
N GLU A 61 21.14 11.51 10.83
CA GLU A 61 21.70 12.38 9.79
C GLU A 61 20.81 12.43 8.53
N ASN A 62 20.89 13.57 7.84
CA ASN A 62 20.19 13.77 6.58
C ASN A 62 20.65 12.75 5.54
N GLY A 63 19.70 12.06 4.90
CA GLY A 63 19.96 11.06 3.87
C GLY A 63 19.53 9.63 4.22
N ALA A 64 19.47 9.30 5.52
CA ALA A 64 19.12 7.94 5.96
C ALA A 64 17.70 7.52 5.56
N CYS A 65 16.78 8.48 5.50
CA CYS A 65 15.38 8.25 5.12
C CYS A 65 15.08 8.48 3.64
N ASP A 66 16.05 8.89 2.81
CA ASP A 66 15.78 9.32 1.43
C ASP A 66 15.11 8.20 0.63
N THR A 67 15.63 6.98 0.71
CA THR A 67 15.05 5.81 0.03
C THR A 67 13.64 5.48 0.51
N GLY A 68 13.35 5.73 1.79
CA GLY A 68 12.02 5.50 2.36
C GLY A 68 11.02 6.55 1.91
N PHE A 69 11.42 7.83 1.85
CA PHE A 69 10.60 8.90 1.31
C PHE A 69 10.34 8.75 -0.19
N ASP A 70 11.36 8.35 -0.97
CA ASP A 70 11.22 8.11 -2.40
C ASP A 70 10.25 6.95 -2.67
N ALA A 71 10.38 5.84 -1.94
CA ALA A 71 9.45 4.73 -2.05
C ALA A 71 8.01 5.10 -1.64
N ALA A 72 7.86 5.89 -0.57
CA ALA A 72 6.56 6.37 -0.13
C ALA A 72 5.89 7.23 -1.21
N GLN A 73 6.67 8.13 -1.83
CA GLN A 73 6.19 8.98 -2.91
C GLN A 73 5.78 8.17 -4.14
N GLU A 74 6.63 7.24 -4.59
CA GLU A 74 6.35 6.39 -5.76
C GLU A 74 5.06 5.58 -5.58
N GLU A 75 4.87 4.96 -4.42
CA GLU A 75 3.67 4.16 -4.13
C GLU A 75 2.40 5.03 -4.11
N LEU A 76 2.47 6.20 -3.46
CA LEU A 76 1.34 7.13 -3.39
C LEU A 76 0.98 7.71 -4.76
N GLU A 77 1.97 8.12 -5.55
CA GLU A 77 1.77 8.64 -6.91
C GLU A 77 1.18 7.56 -7.83
N THR A 78 1.66 6.32 -7.72
CA THR A 78 1.13 5.20 -8.48
C THR A 78 -0.33 4.92 -8.09
N SER A 79 -0.62 4.87 -6.80
CA SER A 79 -2.00 4.71 -6.28
C SER A 79 -2.92 5.81 -6.78
N ASP A 80 -2.47 7.07 -6.72
CA ASP A 80 -3.22 8.23 -7.20
C ASP A 80 -3.48 8.15 -8.70
N SER A 81 -2.49 7.74 -9.49
CA SER A 81 -2.64 7.60 -10.94
C SER A 81 -3.73 6.59 -11.32
N ILE A 82 -3.83 5.48 -10.57
CA ILE A 82 -4.85 4.44 -10.78
C ILE A 82 -6.24 4.99 -10.49
N ILE A 83 -6.40 5.69 -9.37
CA ILE A 83 -7.70 6.22 -8.95
C ILE A 83 -8.13 7.40 -9.82
N TYR A 84 -7.29 8.41 -9.99
CA TYR A 84 -7.63 9.61 -10.76
C TYR A 84 -7.68 9.37 -12.27
N GLY A 85 -6.87 8.43 -12.76
CA GLY A 85 -6.95 7.96 -14.15
C GLY A 85 -8.11 7.00 -14.40
N ASP A 86 -8.73 6.48 -13.33
CA ASP A 86 -9.77 5.44 -13.38
C ASP A 86 -9.30 4.30 -14.30
N LEU A 87 -8.11 3.79 -13.95
CA LEU A 87 -7.30 2.90 -14.79
C LEU A 87 -7.74 1.43 -14.70
N LEU A 88 -8.42 1.04 -13.62
CA LEU A 88 -8.88 -0.34 -13.46
C LEU A 88 -9.86 -0.75 -14.58
N ARG A 89 -10.64 0.18 -15.15
CA ARG A 89 -11.53 -0.08 -16.30
C ARG A 89 -10.87 -0.69 -17.53
N TYR A 90 -9.55 -0.59 -17.63
CA TYR A 90 -8.77 -1.06 -18.77
C TYR A 90 -7.97 -2.33 -18.48
N LEU A 91 -8.14 -2.93 -17.28
CA LEU A 91 -7.49 -4.18 -16.91
C LEU A 91 -8.46 -5.35 -17.08
N ASP A 92 -8.08 -6.31 -17.92
CA ASP A 92 -8.88 -7.51 -18.24
C ASP A 92 -9.08 -8.41 -17.00
N GLU A 93 -8.17 -8.35 -16.04
CA GLU A 93 -8.21 -9.10 -14.78
C GLU A 93 -9.17 -8.50 -13.75
N THR A 94 -9.77 -7.35 -14.03
CA THR A 94 -10.71 -6.68 -13.12
C THR A 94 -12.14 -6.81 -13.61
N GLU A 95 -13.02 -7.32 -12.75
CA GLU A 95 -14.46 -7.36 -13.00
C GLU A 95 -15.11 -6.09 -12.47
N MET A 96 -15.81 -5.38 -13.35
CA MET A 96 -16.55 -4.17 -12.96
C MET A 96 -17.85 -4.56 -12.27
N VAL A 97 -18.00 -4.14 -11.02
CA VAL A 97 -19.25 -4.37 -10.28
C VAL A 97 -20.37 -3.51 -10.88
N ASN A 98 -21.47 -4.14 -11.27
CA ASN A 98 -22.69 -3.45 -11.70
C ASN A 98 -23.66 -3.29 -10.51
N PRO A 99 -23.81 -2.08 -9.94
CA PRO A 99 -24.63 -1.88 -8.75
C PRO A 99 -26.13 -2.10 -8.97
N GLU A 100 -26.60 -2.14 -10.22
CA GLU A 100 -28.01 -2.47 -10.53
C GLU A 100 -28.28 -3.97 -10.45
N GLU A 101 -27.29 -4.82 -10.73
CA GLU A 101 -27.40 -6.29 -10.67
C GLU A 101 -27.30 -6.79 -9.22
N GLU A 102 -26.45 -6.19 -8.38
CA GLU A 102 -26.30 -6.56 -6.96
C GLU A 102 -27.57 -6.31 -6.12
N GLN A 103 -28.37 -5.30 -6.48
CA GLN A 103 -29.63 -4.98 -5.78
C GLN A 103 -30.74 -6.00 -6.08
N GLU A 104 -30.65 -6.73 -7.19
CA GLU A 104 -31.64 -7.74 -7.60
C GLU A 104 -31.36 -9.11 -6.96
N GLU A 105 -30.10 -9.43 -6.63
CA GLU A 105 -29.74 -10.65 -5.87
C GLU A 105 -29.97 -10.53 -4.36
N ALA A 106 -30.04 -9.32 -3.82
CA ALA A 106 -30.27 -9.07 -2.39
C ALA A 106 -31.75 -8.97 -1.97
N ALA A 107 -32.69 -9.10 -2.93
CA ALA A 107 -34.14 -8.97 -2.74
C ALA A 107 -34.88 -10.33 -2.84
#